data_AF-A0A127BBJ2-F1
#
_entry.id   AF-A0A127BBJ2-F1
#
_cell.length_a   1.000
_cell.length_b   1.000
_cell.length_c   1.000
_cell.angle_alpha   90.00
_cell.angle_beta   90.00
_cell.angle_gamma   90.00
#
_symmetry.space_group_name_H-M   'P 1'
#
loop_
_entity.id
_entity.type
_entity.pdbx_description
1 polymer ?
#
loop_
_entity_poly.entity_id
_entity_poly.type
_entity_poly.pdbx_seq_one_letter_code
_entity_poly.pdbx_strand_id
1 'polypeptide(L)'
;MEWEMGLQEEYLELIKAGKKKIEGRLYDEKRRQIRPGDIISFEGGRLKVRVKAIRVYKSFREMLEKEGLENVLPGVESIEEGVQVYRQFYDEEREKKYGVVAIEIEPLEE
;
A
#
# COMPACT_ATOMS: atom_id res chain seq x y z
N MET A 1 -1.73 14.49 10.01
CA MET A 1 -2.66 14.88 8.93
C MET A 1 -3.57 13.69 8.61
N GLU A 2 -4.74 13.92 8.02
CA GLU A 2 -5.63 12.83 7.57
C GLU A 2 -5.71 12.83 6.03
N TRP A 3 -5.63 11.63 5.43
CA TRP A 3 -5.63 11.41 3.98
C TRP A 3 -6.76 10.46 3.58
N GLU A 4 -7.56 10.83 2.59
CA GLU A 4 -8.59 9.93 2.05
C GLU A 4 -8.06 9.12 0.87
N MET A 5 -8.33 7.82 0.82
CA MET A 5 -7.94 6.95 -0.30
C MET A 5 -8.98 5.87 -0.57
N GLY A 6 -9.04 5.41 -1.82
CA GLY A 6 -9.81 4.23 -2.19
C GLY A 6 -9.00 2.94 -2.02
N LEU A 7 -9.67 1.85 -1.66
CA LEU A 7 -9.12 0.51 -1.48
C LEU A 7 -10.21 -0.54 -1.72
N GLN A 8 -9.88 -1.63 -2.43
CA GLN A 8 -10.84 -2.72 -2.66
C GLN A 8 -11.24 -3.39 -1.32
N GLU A 9 -12.49 -3.86 -1.25
CA GLU A 9 -13.09 -4.46 -0.05
C GLU A 9 -12.24 -5.58 0.55
N GLU A 10 -11.69 -6.45 -0.29
CA GLU A 10 -10.84 -7.56 0.15
C GLU A 10 -9.63 -7.10 0.96
N TYR A 11 -8.99 -5.99 0.56
CA TYR A 11 -7.83 -5.47 1.25
C TYR A 11 -8.20 -4.74 2.54
N LEU A 12 -9.40 -4.12 2.62
CA LEU A 12 -9.91 -3.56 3.87
C LEU A 12 -9.99 -4.66 4.95
N GLU A 13 -10.61 -5.79 4.63
CA GLU A 13 -10.78 -6.89 5.57
C GLU A 13 -9.43 -7.54 5.93
N LEU A 14 -8.50 -7.64 4.98
CA LEU A 14 -7.14 -8.13 5.26
C LEU A 14 -6.33 -7.20 6.18
N ILE A 15 -6.51 -5.88 6.07
CA ILE A 15 -5.86 -4.92 6.98
C ILE A 15 -6.47 -5.02 8.38
N LYS A 16 -7.81 -5.06 8.47
CA LYS A 16 -8.52 -5.25 9.77
C LYS A 16 -8.09 -6.54 10.47
N ALA A 17 -7.89 -7.62 9.72
CA ALA A 17 -7.41 -8.89 10.24
C ALA A 17 -5.90 -8.91 10.56
N GLY A 18 -5.18 -7.79 10.36
CA GLY A 18 -3.74 -7.67 10.62
C GLY A 18 -2.84 -8.48 9.67
N LYS A 19 -3.41 -8.99 8.56
CA LYS A 19 -2.68 -9.78 7.57
C LYS A 19 -1.94 -8.86 6.59
N LYS A 20 -2.65 -7.89 6.03
CA LYS A 20 -2.06 -6.85 5.17
C LYS A 20 -1.56 -5.70 6.02
N LYS A 21 -0.24 -5.55 6.10
CA LYS A 21 0.44 -4.55 6.95
C LYS A 21 1.07 -3.42 6.14
N ILE A 22 1.28 -3.66 4.85
CA ILE A 22 1.91 -2.71 3.94
C ILE A 22 0.92 -2.38 2.82
N GLU A 23 0.72 -1.10 2.58
CA GLU A 23 -0.02 -0.58 1.44
C GLU A 23 0.93 -0.04 0.37
N GLY A 24 1.04 -0.78 -0.74
CA GLY A 24 1.85 -0.40 -1.89
C GLY A 24 1.11 0.52 -2.85
N ARG A 25 1.72 1.63 -3.25
CA ARG A 25 1.18 2.59 -4.23
C ARG A 25 2.30 3.17 -5.09
N LEU A 26 1.96 3.83 -6.19
CA LEU A 26 2.90 4.75 -6.84
C LEU A 26 3.30 5.86 -5.86
N TYR A 27 4.56 6.27 -5.92
CA TYR A 27 5.06 7.41 -5.15
C TYR A 27 4.74 8.74 -5.85
N ASP A 28 3.45 8.94 -6.11
CA ASP A 28 2.86 10.12 -6.75
C ASP A 28 2.90 11.37 -5.84
N GLU A 29 2.46 12.51 -6.36
CA GLU A 29 2.49 13.81 -5.69
C GLU A 29 1.73 13.82 -4.35
N LYS A 30 0.66 13.01 -4.23
CA LYS A 30 -0.10 12.88 -2.99
C LYS A 30 0.65 12.01 -1.98
N ARG A 31 1.16 10.85 -2.41
CA ARG A 31 1.85 9.90 -1.52
C ARG A 31 3.18 10.45 -1.02
N ARG A 32 3.83 11.34 -1.78
CA ARG A 32 5.04 12.08 -1.35
C ARG A 32 4.83 12.99 -0.13
N GLN A 33 3.59 13.33 0.20
CA GLN A 33 3.28 14.22 1.32
C GLN A 33 2.95 13.49 2.61
N ILE A 34 2.67 12.18 2.52
CA ILE A 34 2.32 11.35 3.67
C ILE A 34 3.56 11.19 4.55
N ARG A 35 3.38 11.20 5.87
CA ARG A 35 4.45 11.02 6.85
C ARG A 35 4.06 9.98 7.92
N PRO A 36 5.04 9.33 8.56
CA PRO A 36 4.78 8.57 9.78
C PRO A 36 4.00 9.40 10.81
N GLY A 37 2.99 8.80 11.42
CA GLY A 37 2.05 9.45 12.34
C GLY A 37 0.78 9.99 11.69
N ASP A 38 0.74 10.12 10.35
CA ASP A 38 -0.49 10.48 9.65
C ASP A 38 -1.55 9.37 9.74
N ILE A 39 -2.81 9.77 9.51
CA ILE A 39 -3.94 8.85 9.39
C ILE A 39 -4.35 8.73 7.93
N ILE A 40 -4.60 7.51 7.47
CA ILE A 40 -5.26 7.26 6.18
C ILE A 40 -6.65 6.72 6.47
N SER A 41 -7.64 7.36 5.85
CA SER A 41 -9.06 7.01 5.88
C SER A 41 -9.41 6.34 4.55
N PHE A 42 -9.62 5.02 4.58
CA PHE A 42 -9.98 4.26 3.39
C PHE A 42 -11.49 4.20 3.19
N GLU A 43 -11.92 4.26 1.93
CA GLU A 43 -13.32 4.07 1.49
C GLU A 43 -14.32 4.92 2.29
N GLY A 44 -14.04 6.23 2.43
CA GLY A 44 -14.92 7.15 3.14
C GLY A 44 -14.96 6.95 4.66
N GLY A 45 -13.89 6.41 5.26
CA GLY A 45 -13.78 6.22 6.71
C GLY A 45 -14.20 4.85 7.22
N ARG A 46 -14.48 3.90 6.32
CA ARG A 46 -14.79 2.51 6.69
C ARG A 46 -13.63 1.79 7.37
N LEU A 47 -12.41 2.28 7.16
CA LEU A 47 -11.23 1.88 7.90
C LEU A 47 -10.28 3.06 8.05
N LYS A 48 -9.87 3.36 9.27
CA LYS A 48 -8.78 4.30 9.53
C LYS A 48 -7.54 3.54 9.98
N VAL A 49 -6.40 3.92 9.43
CA VAL A 49 -5.10 3.34 9.78
C VAL A 49 -4.12 4.45 10.13
N ARG A 50 -3.17 4.17 11.01
CA ARG A 50 -2.02 5.03 11.28
C ARG A 50 -0.84 4.61 10.42
N VAL A 51 -0.18 5.57 9.80
CA VAL A 51 1.08 5.36 9.08
C VAL A 51 2.19 5.17 10.11
N LYS A 52 2.82 4.00 10.11
CA LYS A 52 3.94 3.68 11.00
C LYS A 52 5.27 4.06 10.39
N ALA A 53 5.43 3.80 9.09
CA ALA A 53 6.65 4.12 8.36
C ALA A 53 6.40 4.16 6.84
N ILE A 54 7.35 4.78 6.13
CA ILE A 54 7.31 4.96 4.67
C ILE A 54 8.66 4.54 4.11
N ARG A 55 8.65 3.64 3.12
CA ARG A 55 9.83 3.26 2.34
C ARG A 55 9.52 3.41 0.86
N VAL A 56 10.53 3.77 0.08
CA VAL A 56 10.40 4.04 -1.36
C VAL A 56 11.33 3.11 -2.12
N TYR A 57 10.81 2.53 -3.21
CA TYR A 57 11.47 1.55 -4.05
C TYR A 57 11.40 1.98 -5.52
N LYS A 58 12.30 1.44 -6.34
CA LYS A 58 12.31 1.73 -7.78
C LYS A 58 11.18 1.02 -8.52
N SER A 59 10.66 -0.08 -7.96
CA SER A 59 9.66 -0.92 -8.61
C SER A 59 8.74 -1.64 -7.63
N PHE A 60 7.60 -2.11 -8.12
CA PHE A 60 6.70 -2.97 -7.36
C PHE A 60 7.37 -4.31 -7.03
N ARG A 61 8.15 -4.87 -7.97
CA ARG A 61 8.94 -6.09 -7.73
C ARG A 61 9.86 -5.94 -6.52
N GLU A 62 10.70 -4.90 -6.54
CA GLU A 62 11.65 -4.65 -5.45
C GLU A 62 10.92 -4.45 -4.10
N MET A 63 9.80 -3.74 -4.11
CA MET A 63 8.98 -3.54 -2.93
C MET A 63 8.42 -4.86 -2.38
N LEU A 64 7.84 -5.70 -3.24
CA LEU A 64 7.31 -7.01 -2.85
C LEU A 64 8.38 -7.96 -2.31
N GLU A 65 9.58 -7.95 -2.90
CA GLU A 65 10.72 -8.75 -2.44
C GLU A 65 11.26 -8.29 -1.08
N LYS A 66 11.23 -6.98 -0.81
CA LYS A 66 11.79 -6.39 0.43
C LYS A 66 10.81 -6.33 1.59
N GLU A 67 9.55 -5.97 1.33
CA GLU A 67 8.49 -5.88 2.33
C GLU A 67 7.87 -7.27 2.62
N GLY A 68 8.08 -8.23 1.72
CA GLY A 68 7.52 -9.57 1.78
C GLY A 68 6.11 -9.61 1.20
N LEU A 69 5.92 -10.41 0.14
CA LEU A 69 4.68 -10.52 -0.62
C LEU A 69 3.44 -10.64 0.26
N GLU A 70 3.45 -11.56 1.24
CA GLU A 70 2.33 -11.79 2.15
C GLU A 70 1.96 -10.58 3.03
N ASN A 71 2.89 -9.67 3.31
CA ASN A 71 2.57 -8.45 4.07
C ASN A 71 1.88 -7.39 3.20
N VAL A 72 2.08 -7.45 1.88
CA VAL A 72 1.56 -6.46 0.91
C VAL A 72 0.30 -6.96 0.22
N LEU A 73 0.30 -8.19 -0.27
CA LEU A 73 -0.77 -8.85 -1.01
C LEU A 73 -0.98 -10.26 -0.45
N PRO A 74 -1.60 -10.40 0.74
CA PRO A 74 -1.81 -11.70 1.35
C PRO A 74 -2.59 -12.66 0.43
N GLY A 75 -2.11 -13.89 0.29
CA GLY A 75 -2.74 -14.92 -0.56
C GLY A 75 -2.34 -14.89 -2.04
N VAL A 76 -1.46 -13.99 -2.46
CA VAL A 76 -0.82 -14.03 -3.79
C VAL A 76 0.40 -14.95 -3.73
N GLU A 77 0.53 -15.87 -4.70
CA GLU A 77 1.48 -16.99 -4.57
C GLU A 77 2.90 -16.65 -5.04
N SER A 78 3.07 -15.59 -5.85
CA SER A 78 4.38 -15.23 -6.42
C SER A 78 4.58 -13.73 -6.59
N ILE A 79 5.86 -13.30 -6.65
CA ILE A 79 6.23 -11.91 -6.93
C ILE A 79 5.71 -11.48 -8.31
N GLU A 80 5.80 -12.37 -9.30
CA GLU A 80 5.30 -12.13 -10.65
C GLU A 80 3.81 -11.82 -10.66
N GLU A 81 3.01 -12.65 -9.97
CA GLU A 81 1.57 -12.42 -9.82
C GLU A 81 1.28 -11.12 -9.07
N GLY A 82 2.01 -10.84 -7.99
CA GLY A 82 1.87 -9.58 -7.25
C GLY A 82 2.18 -8.34 -8.10
N VAL A 83 3.17 -8.41 -8.99
CA VAL A 83 3.41 -7.36 -9.99
C VAL A 83 2.23 -7.23 -10.95
N GLN A 84 1.63 -8.34 -11.40
CA GLN A 84 0.45 -8.29 -12.27
C GLN A 84 -0.76 -7.66 -11.59
N VAL A 85 -0.96 -7.87 -10.29
CA VAL A 85 -2.01 -7.17 -9.51
C VAL A 85 -1.83 -5.65 -9.65
N TYR A 86 -0.61 -5.13 -9.46
CA TYR A 86 -0.34 -3.70 -9.62
C TYR A 86 -0.50 -3.20 -11.06
N ARG A 87 -0.21 -4.04 -12.07
CA ARG A 87 -0.37 -3.70 -13.49
C ARG A 87 -1.82 -3.44 -13.90
N GLN A 88 -2.79 -3.94 -13.13
CA GLN A 88 -4.21 -3.61 -13.33
C GLN A 88 -4.52 -2.12 -13.06
N PHE A 89 -3.68 -1.44 -12.27
CA PHE A 89 -3.88 -0.05 -11.84
C PHE A 89 -2.84 0.92 -12.42
N TYR A 90 -1.61 0.45 -12.62
CA TYR A 90 -0.47 1.29 -12.97
C TYR A 90 0.37 0.65 -14.08
N ASP A 91 0.52 1.39 -15.18
CA ASP A 91 1.47 1.03 -16.23
C ASP A 91 2.94 1.17 -15.76
N GLU A 92 3.85 0.52 -16.50
CA GLU A 92 5.28 0.55 -16.20
C GLU A 92 5.91 1.94 -16.34
N GLU A 93 5.39 2.79 -17.21
CA GLU A 93 5.95 4.13 -17.44
C GLU A 93 5.77 5.00 -16.20
N ARG A 94 4.57 4.94 -15.60
CA ARG A 94 4.26 5.63 -14.35
C ARG A 94 5.06 5.07 -13.18
N GLU A 95 5.24 3.75 -13.11
CA GLU A 95 6.13 3.16 -12.11
C GLU A 95 7.57 3.66 -12.25
N LYS A 96 8.12 3.67 -13.47
CA LYS A 96 9.48 4.18 -13.73
C LYS A 96 9.59 5.68 -13.42
N LYS A 97 8.55 6.46 -13.72
CA LYS A 97 8.51 7.90 -13.48
C LYS A 97 8.43 8.25 -11.99
N TYR A 98 7.56 7.57 -11.25
CA TYR A 98 7.24 7.95 -9.88
C TYR A 98 8.01 7.13 -8.84
N GLY A 99 8.37 5.89 -9.16
CA GLY A 99 8.73 4.86 -8.18
C GLY A 99 7.51 4.35 -7.43
N VAL A 100 7.77 3.53 -6.42
CA VAL A 100 6.76 2.87 -5.59
C VAL A 100 7.00 3.22 -4.13
N VAL A 101 5.91 3.40 -3.38
CA VAL A 101 5.94 3.60 -1.94
C VAL A 101 5.28 2.42 -1.23
N ALA A 102 5.95 1.95 -0.18
CA ALA A 102 5.43 1.01 0.79
C ALA A 102 5.05 1.76 2.07
N ILE A 103 3.76 1.89 2.31
CA ILE A 103 3.21 2.56 3.49
C ILE A 103 2.90 1.49 4.52
N GLU A 104 3.68 1.43 5.59
CA GLU A 104 3.37 0.53 6.71
C GLU A 104 2.27 1.14 7.54
N ILE A 105 1.23 0.36 7.77
CA ILE A 105 -0.03 0.80 8.33
C ILE A 105 -0.44 -0.10 9.49
N GLU A 106 -1.07 0.52 10.46
CA GLU A 106 -1.65 -0.15 11.63
C GLU A 106 -3.11 0.29 11.72
N PRO A 107 -4.09 -0.63 11.69
CA PRO A 107 -5.48 -0.27 11.89
C PRO A 107 -5.65 0.44 13.23
N LEU A 108 -6.44 1.50 13.24
CA LEU A 108 -6.88 2.10 14.49
C LEU A 108 -7.93 1.16 15.08
N GLU A 109 -7.62 0.53 16.20
CA GLU A 109 -8.64 -0.12 17.02
C GLU A 109 -9.57 0.97 17.58
N GLU A 110 -10.88 0.73 17.52
CA GLU A 110 -11.88 1.50 18.28
C GLU A 110 -11.86 1.10 19.76
#